data_AF-A0AAD7M9N5-F1
#
_entry.id   AF-A0AAD7M9N5-F1
#
_cell.length_a   1.000
_cell.length_b   1.000
_cell.length_c   1.000
_cell.angle_alpha   90.00
_cell.angle_beta   90.00
_cell.angle_gamma   90.00
#
_symmetry.space_group_name_H-M   'P 1'
#
loop_
_entity.id
_entity.type
_entity.pdbx_description
1 polymer ?
#
loop_
_entity_poly.entity_id
_entity_poly.type
_entity_poly.pdbx_seq_one_letter_code
_entity_poly.pdbx_strand_id
1 'polypeptide(L)'
;GKRGPKTNTRDHFHRPVATTNNGEPRWSVQCRHTGCKTSLSFLRTVGRERTFADESTAPKLGNLATHVRQNHQGVPPPADAPGQTRIPSASSARIMGEFLQAGELNPVINSTQSNFLNIFAAWIVEDDLAFTTGETEGIKRLFAFMQSRYLLPSDTTAIDSWVLEREELRPLFLKNSDWELLEALDNVLKPFTRLTLQMSRSRTPTLPWVLPMYEYMRKHLKKCQNDATLPAAVRGATEAATEKLEEYYSKA
;
A
#
# COMPACT_ATOMS: atom_id res chain seq x y z
N GLY A 1 21.07 5.89 29.10
CA GLY A 1 20.40 4.83 28.32
C GLY A 1 21.41 4.18 27.41
N LYS A 2 21.04 3.08 26.73
CA LYS A 2 21.95 2.43 25.77
C LYS A 2 22.03 3.28 24.49
N ARG A 3 23.25 3.49 23.97
CA ARG A 3 23.52 4.14 22.67
C ARG A 3 23.89 3.06 21.66
N GLY A 4 23.65 3.32 20.38
CA GLY A 4 23.90 2.37 19.29
C GLY A 4 22.70 1.47 18.96
N PRO A 5 22.80 0.73 17.83
CA PRO A 5 21.69 -0.05 17.27
C PRO A 5 21.23 -1.17 18.21
N LYS A 6 19.92 -1.46 18.20
CA LYS A 6 19.37 -2.62 18.92
C LYS A 6 19.82 -3.91 18.23
N THR A 7 20.77 -4.62 18.83
CA THR A 7 21.06 -6.00 18.45
C THR A 7 20.01 -6.92 19.06
N ASN A 8 18.82 -6.96 18.46
CA ASN A 8 17.74 -7.86 18.90
C ASN A 8 17.98 -9.33 18.51
N THR A 9 19.01 -9.60 17.71
CA THR A 9 19.13 -10.88 17.02
C THR A 9 20.02 -11.91 17.72
N ARG A 10 20.94 -11.53 18.65
CA ARG A 10 21.92 -12.48 19.22
C ARG A 10 22.45 -12.05 20.60
N ASP A 11 22.04 -12.73 21.68
CA ASP A 11 22.46 -12.46 23.08
C ASP A 11 23.97 -12.64 23.35
N HIS A 12 24.66 -13.38 22.48
CA HIS A 12 26.08 -13.70 22.62
C HIS A 12 27.03 -12.60 22.13
N PHE A 13 26.55 -11.41 21.78
CA PHE A 13 27.40 -10.28 21.39
C PHE A 13 27.64 -9.30 22.54
N HIS A 14 28.83 -8.70 22.59
CA HIS A 14 29.16 -7.60 23.51
C HIS A 14 28.32 -6.36 23.18
N ARG A 15 28.36 -5.35 24.06
CA ARG A 15 27.71 -4.07 23.77
C ARG A 15 28.40 -3.39 22.59
N PRO A 16 27.67 -2.64 21.74
CA PRO A 16 28.28 -1.87 20.66
C PRO A 16 29.35 -0.92 21.18
N VAL A 17 30.51 -0.91 20.53
CA VAL A 17 31.65 -0.02 20.80
C VAL A 17 31.80 0.93 19.62
N ALA A 18 31.99 2.22 19.92
CA ALA A 18 32.28 3.21 18.90
C ALA A 18 33.66 2.94 18.30
N THR A 19 33.74 2.85 16.97
CA THR A 19 34.97 2.55 16.23
C THR A 19 35.04 3.42 14.99
N THR A 20 36.24 3.60 14.44
CA THR A 20 36.46 4.28 13.17
C THR A 20 37.11 3.30 12.21
N ASN A 21 36.51 3.10 11.04
CA ASN A 21 37.08 2.27 9.98
C ASN A 21 37.22 3.13 8.72
N ASN A 22 38.45 3.26 8.20
CA ASN A 22 38.77 4.11 7.05
C ASN A 22 38.27 5.56 7.17
N GLY A 23 38.35 6.13 8.38
CA GLY A 23 37.89 7.50 8.66
C GLY A 23 36.39 7.67 8.84
N GLU A 24 35.59 6.61 8.65
CA GLU A 24 34.14 6.67 8.89
C GLU A 24 33.77 6.16 10.29
N PRO A 25 32.93 6.89 11.05
CA PRO A 25 32.46 6.45 12.37
C PRO A 25 31.47 5.28 12.22
N ARG A 26 31.72 4.19 12.95
CA ARG A 26 30.94 2.95 12.94
C ARG A 26 30.71 2.41 14.35
N TRP A 27 29.62 1.67 14.51
CA TRP A 27 29.37 0.85 15.69
C TRP A 27 29.90 -0.57 15.41
N SER A 28 30.82 -1.05 16.25
CA SER A 28 31.34 -2.42 16.17
C SER A 28 30.81 -3.26 17.33
N VAL A 29 30.44 -4.50 17.05
CA VAL A 29 29.91 -5.44 18.02
C VAL A 29 30.69 -6.74 17.92
N GLN A 30 31.39 -7.13 18.98
CA GLN A 30 32.21 -8.34 19.03
C GLN A 30 31.46 -9.51 19.69
N CYS A 31 31.71 -10.73 19.21
CA CYS A 31 31.17 -11.94 19.84
C CYS A 31 31.79 -12.16 21.25
N ARG A 32 30.99 -12.64 22.21
CA ARG A 32 31.43 -12.94 23.60
C ARG A 32 32.13 -14.28 23.76
N HIS A 33 31.96 -15.20 22.80
CA HIS A 33 32.54 -16.53 22.90
C HIS A 33 34.06 -16.46 22.78
N THR A 34 34.75 -16.98 23.79
CA THR A 34 36.22 -17.11 23.81
C THR A 34 36.69 -17.89 22.59
N GLY A 35 37.53 -17.28 21.76
CA GLY A 35 38.02 -17.86 20.49
C GLY A 35 37.24 -17.46 19.23
N CYS A 36 36.09 -16.79 19.36
CA CYS A 36 35.34 -16.28 18.21
C CYS A 36 35.86 -14.91 17.77
N LYS A 37 36.34 -14.80 16.52
CA LYS A 37 36.82 -13.53 15.92
C LYS A 37 35.73 -12.75 15.16
N THR A 38 34.49 -13.20 15.21
CA THR A 38 33.39 -12.56 14.49
C THR A 38 33.07 -11.20 15.12
N SER A 39 33.15 -10.15 14.29
CA SER A 39 32.68 -8.81 14.63
C SER A 39 31.73 -8.32 13.55
N LEU A 40 30.69 -7.61 13.97
CA LEU A 40 29.73 -6.96 13.09
C LEU A 40 29.94 -5.45 13.18
N SER A 41 30.05 -4.77 12.04
CA SER A 41 30.18 -3.32 11.99
C SER A 41 28.98 -2.71 11.28
N PHE A 42 28.38 -1.68 11.88
CA PHE A 42 27.25 -0.95 11.33
C PHE A 42 27.63 0.51 11.08
N LEU A 43 27.17 1.06 9.97
CA LEU A 43 27.28 2.49 9.70
C LEU A 43 26.45 3.28 10.73
N ARG A 44 26.96 4.46 11.08
CA ARG A 44 26.30 5.36 12.02
C ARG A 44 25.06 5.99 11.37
N THR A 45 23.96 6.04 12.11
CA THR A 45 22.66 6.55 11.62
C THR A 45 22.57 8.08 11.64
N VAL A 46 23.49 8.77 12.32
CA VAL A 46 23.51 10.24 12.44
C VAL A 46 24.61 10.83 11.55
N GLY A 47 24.31 11.96 10.90
CA GLY A 47 25.19 12.63 9.93
C GLY A 47 26.60 12.95 10.44
N ARG A 48 27.54 13.09 9.48
CA ARG A 48 29.00 13.13 9.70
C ARG A 48 29.48 14.23 10.66
N GLU A 49 28.73 15.31 10.86
CA GLU A 49 29.14 16.48 11.64
C GLU A 49 28.92 16.34 13.16
N ARG A 50 28.13 15.36 13.63
CA ARG A 50 27.82 15.20 15.06
C ARG A 50 28.73 14.19 15.75
N THR A 51 28.94 14.27 17.05
CA THR A 51 29.70 13.27 17.84
C THR A 51 28.83 12.11 18.32
N PHE A 52 29.43 10.98 18.73
CA PHE A 52 28.67 9.85 19.32
C PHE A 52 27.85 10.25 20.57
N ALA A 53 28.21 11.35 21.23
CA ALA A 53 27.49 11.90 22.38
C ALA A 53 26.14 12.55 21.97
N ASP A 54 25.96 12.89 20.70
CA ASP A 54 24.77 13.58 20.18
C ASP A 54 23.69 12.61 19.68
N GLU A 55 23.95 11.30 19.70
CA GLU A 55 22.92 10.31 19.34
C GLU A 55 21.83 10.26 20.41
N SER A 56 20.57 10.26 19.96
CA SER A 56 19.42 10.09 20.84
C SER A 56 19.54 8.76 21.56
N THR A 57 19.37 8.82 22.88
CA THR A 57 19.45 7.59 23.67
C THR A 57 18.13 6.85 23.53
N ALA A 58 18.17 5.51 23.41
CA ALA A 58 16.93 4.75 23.36
C ALA A 58 16.04 5.11 24.58
N PRO A 59 14.73 5.35 24.37
CA PRO A 59 13.82 5.64 25.47
C PRO A 59 13.90 4.48 26.45
N LYS A 60 14.04 4.80 27.74
CA LYS A 60 14.03 3.77 28.77
C LYS A 60 12.65 3.12 28.72
N LEU A 61 12.57 1.83 28.37
CA LEU A 61 11.35 1.05 28.56
C LEU A 61 11.09 1.01 30.07
N GLY A 62 10.19 1.88 30.49
CA GLY A 62 9.79 2.05 31.87
C GLY A 62 8.40 1.48 32.04
N ASN A 63 8.20 0.60 33.02
CA ASN A 63 6.86 0.29 33.50
C ASN A 63 6.21 1.54 34.12
N LEU A 64 4.92 1.46 34.49
CA LEU A 64 4.19 2.58 35.11
C LEU A 64 4.97 3.21 36.28
N ALA A 65 5.61 2.40 37.12
CA ALA A 65 6.46 2.89 38.22
C ALA A 65 7.64 3.76 37.75
N THR A 66 8.19 3.48 36.57
CA THR A 66 9.28 4.24 35.97
C THR A 66 8.78 5.57 35.39
N HIS A 67 7.59 5.58 34.77
CA HIS A 67 6.92 6.81 34.29
C HIS A 67 6.60 7.74 35.46
N VAL A 68 6.00 7.21 36.54
CA VAL A 68 5.68 7.98 37.76
C VAL A 68 6.93 8.63 38.35
N ARG A 69 8.04 7.90 38.44
CA ARG A 69 9.32 8.44 38.95
C ARG A 69 9.94 9.51 38.06
N GLN A 70 9.72 9.45 36.75
CA GLN A 70 10.37 10.34 35.78
C GLN A 70 9.56 11.60 35.49
N ASN A 71 8.24 11.46 35.39
CA ASN A 71 7.35 12.52 34.91
C ASN A 71 6.46 13.12 36.00
N HIS A 72 6.39 12.49 37.18
CA HIS A 72 5.60 12.97 38.32
C HIS A 72 6.46 13.02 39.59
N GLN A 73 7.54 13.82 39.56
CA GLN A 73 8.39 14.05 40.73
C GLN A 73 7.58 14.68 41.87
N GLY A 74 7.57 14.04 43.05
CA GLY A 74 6.84 14.49 44.24
C GLY A 74 5.66 13.60 44.66
N VAL A 75 5.31 12.57 43.87
CA VAL A 75 4.35 11.55 44.31
C VAL A 75 5.09 10.47 45.11
N PRO A 76 4.84 10.31 46.43
CA PRO A 76 5.53 9.31 47.23
C PRO A 76 5.20 7.91 46.70
N PRO A 77 6.18 6.98 46.66
CA PRO A 77 5.91 5.61 46.29
C PRO A 77 4.86 5.03 47.24
N PRO A 78 3.93 4.19 46.74
CA PRO A 78 2.99 3.51 47.60
C PRO A 78 3.78 2.70 48.63
N ALA A 79 3.63 3.01 49.92
CA ALA A 79 4.26 2.24 50.99
C ALA A 79 3.79 0.78 50.92
N ASP A 80 4.71 -0.17 50.84
CA ASP A 80 4.43 -1.60 50.82
C ASP A 80 4.05 -2.08 52.22
N ALA A 81 2.83 -1.75 52.66
CA ALA A 81 2.22 -2.35 53.83
C ALA A 81 1.25 -3.45 53.36
N PRO A 82 1.48 -4.73 53.71
CA PRO A 82 0.57 -5.80 53.35
C PRO A 82 -0.72 -5.70 54.17
N GLY A 83 -1.87 -5.59 53.50
CA GLY A 83 -3.19 -5.90 54.10
C GLY A 83 -4.28 -4.82 54.09
N GLN A 84 -4.08 -3.64 53.49
CA GLN A 84 -5.17 -2.65 53.37
C GLN A 84 -5.68 -2.52 51.93
N THR A 85 -6.99 -2.73 51.76
CA THR A 85 -7.76 -2.37 50.57
C THR A 85 -7.64 -0.88 50.33
N ARG A 86 -6.80 -0.50 49.36
CA ARG A 86 -6.49 0.89 49.02
C ARG A 86 -7.65 1.55 48.28
N ILE A 87 -8.13 2.67 48.82
CA ILE A 87 -8.85 3.68 48.06
C ILE A 87 -7.83 4.34 47.12
N PRO A 88 -8.08 4.42 45.80
CA PRO A 88 -7.16 5.06 44.87
C PRO A 88 -7.00 6.54 45.25
N SER A 89 -5.77 6.96 45.51
CA SER A 89 -5.46 8.38 45.76
C SER A 89 -5.82 9.23 44.54
N ALA A 90 -6.22 10.48 44.73
CA ALA A 90 -6.51 11.42 43.65
C ALA A 90 -5.35 11.53 42.64
N SER A 91 -4.11 11.39 43.13
CA SER A 91 -2.89 11.39 42.30
C SER A 91 -2.81 10.17 41.37
N SER A 92 -3.14 8.97 41.86
CA SER A 92 -3.20 7.77 41.02
C SER A 92 -4.31 7.84 39.96
N ALA A 93 -5.46 8.45 40.29
CA ALA A 93 -6.55 8.64 39.35
C ALA A 93 -6.15 9.58 38.21
N ARG A 94 -5.41 10.66 38.51
CA ARG A 94 -4.90 11.59 37.48
C ARG A 94 -3.91 10.93 36.53
N ILE A 95 -2.96 10.16 37.07
CA ILE A 95 -1.95 9.42 36.28
C ILE A 95 -2.64 8.37 35.40
N MET A 96 -3.67 7.71 35.93
CA MET A 96 -4.46 6.77 35.13
C MET A 96 -5.24 7.46 34.02
N GLY A 97 -5.79 8.65 34.28
CA GLY A 97 -6.46 9.47 33.26
C GLY A 97 -5.53 9.87 32.12
N GLU A 98 -4.33 10.37 32.42
CA GLU A 98 -3.33 10.75 31.40
C GLU A 98 -2.87 9.53 30.57
N PHE A 99 -2.70 8.36 31.21
CA PHE A 99 -2.35 7.12 30.51
C PHE A 99 -3.47 6.61 29.59
N LEU A 100 -4.72 6.68 30.04
CA LEU A 100 -5.89 6.31 29.23
C LEU A 100 -6.03 7.23 28.02
N GLN A 101 -5.86 8.54 28.21
CA GLN A 101 -5.90 9.53 27.12
C GLN A 101 -4.77 9.33 26.09
N ALA A 102 -3.57 8.95 26.54
CA ALA A 102 -2.47 8.56 25.64
C ALA A 102 -2.74 7.23 24.89
N GLY A 103 -3.53 6.34 25.49
CA GLY A 103 -4.03 5.12 24.87
C GLY A 103 -5.14 5.38 23.84
N GLU A 104 -5.99 6.38 24.05
CA GLU A 104 -6.98 6.83 23.06
C GLU A 104 -6.33 7.40 21.79
N LEU A 105 -5.15 8.02 21.92
CA LEU A 105 -4.36 8.49 20.76
C LEU A 105 -3.66 7.35 20.00
N ASN A 106 -3.54 6.15 20.60
CA ASN A 106 -2.95 4.97 19.97
C ASN A 106 -3.84 3.74 20.23
N PRO A 107 -5.06 3.72 19.67
CA PRO A 107 -5.96 2.61 19.92
C PRO A 107 -5.32 1.31 19.45
N VAL A 108 -5.60 0.22 20.15
CA VAL A 108 -5.25 -1.12 19.69
C VAL A 108 -5.90 -1.31 18.33
N ILE A 109 -5.09 -1.21 17.27
CA ILE A 109 -5.56 -1.48 15.91
C ILE A 109 -5.89 -2.96 15.88
N ASN A 110 -7.16 -3.29 16.01
CA ASN A 110 -7.65 -4.64 15.73
C ASN A 110 -7.35 -4.89 14.26
N SER A 111 -6.27 -5.59 14.01
CA SER A 111 -5.67 -5.71 12.69
C SER A 111 -6.49 -6.74 11.89
N THR A 112 -7.60 -6.27 11.31
CA THR A 112 -8.46 -7.05 10.43
C THR A 112 -7.85 -7.16 9.04
N GLN A 113 -8.27 -8.16 8.26
CA GLN A 113 -7.85 -8.31 6.86
C GLN A 113 -8.21 -7.06 6.03
N SER A 114 -9.40 -6.50 6.24
CA SER A 114 -9.83 -5.28 5.55
C SER A 114 -8.90 -4.10 5.84
N ASN A 115 -8.52 -3.87 7.11
CA ASN A 115 -7.60 -2.79 7.44
C ASN A 115 -6.21 -3.00 6.81
N PHE A 116 -5.73 -4.25 6.76
CA PHE A 116 -4.50 -4.58 6.03
C PHE A 116 -4.61 -4.23 4.53
N LEU A 117 -5.71 -4.61 3.88
CA LEU A 117 -5.94 -4.31 2.46
C LEU A 117 -5.92 -2.80 2.18
N ASN A 118 -6.50 -2.00 3.08
CA ASN A 118 -6.52 -0.54 2.95
C ASN A 118 -5.14 0.07 3.09
N ILE A 119 -4.37 -0.35 4.11
CA ILE A 119 -3.00 0.13 4.30
C ILE A 119 -2.13 -0.31 3.11
N PHE A 120 -2.33 -1.51 2.59
CA PHE A 120 -1.61 -2.01 1.44
C PHE A 120 -1.95 -1.23 0.16
N ALA A 121 -3.23 -0.93 -0.07
CA ALA A 121 -3.66 -0.12 -1.21
C ALA A 121 -3.16 1.33 -1.11
N ALA A 122 -3.18 1.93 0.09
CA ALA A 122 -2.60 3.24 0.33
C ALA A 122 -1.10 3.25 0.02
N TRP A 123 -0.37 2.22 0.47
CA TRP A 123 1.06 2.07 0.17
C TRP A 123 1.34 1.98 -1.34
N ILE A 124 0.53 1.23 -2.10
CA ILE A 124 0.65 1.17 -3.56
C ILE A 124 0.55 2.56 -4.19
N VAL A 125 -0.42 3.37 -3.75
CA VAL A 125 -0.66 4.71 -4.30
C VAL A 125 0.40 5.72 -3.87
N GLU A 126 0.82 5.68 -2.60
CA GLU A 126 1.83 6.59 -2.05
C GLU A 126 3.20 6.42 -2.70
N ASP A 127 3.58 5.17 -2.98
CA ASP A 127 4.89 4.84 -3.58
C ASP A 127 4.81 4.64 -5.12
N ASP A 128 3.67 4.98 -5.75
CA ASP A 128 3.42 4.82 -7.20
C ASP A 128 3.78 3.41 -7.73
N LEU A 129 3.39 2.39 -6.98
CA LEU A 129 3.64 0.99 -7.31
C LEU A 129 2.56 0.47 -8.26
N ALA A 130 2.89 -0.58 -9.00
CA ALA A 130 1.89 -1.27 -9.81
C ALA A 130 0.83 -1.93 -8.91
N PHE A 131 -0.45 -1.89 -9.29
CA PHE A 131 -1.52 -2.58 -8.54
C PHE A 131 -1.31 -4.11 -8.47
N THR A 132 -0.54 -4.68 -9.38
CA THR A 132 -0.11 -6.09 -9.37
C THR A 132 0.96 -6.41 -8.32
N THR A 133 1.41 -5.43 -7.53
CA THR A 133 2.48 -5.62 -6.53
C THR A 133 2.17 -6.75 -5.55
N GLY A 134 0.91 -6.88 -5.11
CA GLY A 134 0.45 -7.96 -4.24
C GLY A 134 0.58 -9.37 -4.84
N GLU A 135 0.65 -9.48 -6.16
CA GLU A 135 0.72 -10.75 -6.89
C GLU A 135 2.15 -11.18 -7.19
N THR A 136 3.13 -10.30 -6.97
CA THR A 136 4.54 -10.58 -7.26
C THR A 136 5.09 -11.71 -6.38
N GLU A 137 5.83 -12.64 -6.99
CA GLU A 137 6.44 -13.75 -6.22
C GLU A 137 7.43 -13.26 -5.15
N GLY A 138 8.06 -12.11 -5.37
CA GLY A 138 8.95 -11.49 -4.40
C GLY A 138 8.23 -11.11 -3.10
N ILE A 139 7.08 -10.43 -3.21
CA ILE A 139 6.33 -10.01 -2.02
C ILE A 139 5.68 -11.19 -1.32
N LYS A 140 5.20 -12.20 -2.08
CA LYS A 140 4.68 -13.46 -1.51
C LYS A 140 5.73 -14.16 -0.66
N ARG A 141 6.97 -14.27 -1.15
CA ARG A 141 8.08 -14.86 -0.39
C ARG A 141 8.41 -14.05 0.86
N LEU A 142 8.42 -12.73 0.76
CA LEU A 142 8.66 -11.84 1.92
C LEU A 142 7.59 -12.05 2.99
N PHE A 143 6.32 -12.06 2.61
CA PHE A 143 5.20 -12.26 3.53
C PHE A 143 5.19 -13.66 4.15
N ALA A 144 5.51 -14.69 3.37
CA ALA A 144 5.69 -16.05 3.86
C ALA A 144 6.85 -16.14 4.87
N PHE A 145 7.98 -15.49 4.59
CA PHE A 145 9.12 -15.43 5.50
C PHE A 145 8.78 -14.72 6.83
N MET A 146 7.99 -13.64 6.76
CA MET A 146 7.50 -12.92 7.95
C MET A 146 6.38 -13.66 8.69
N GLN A 147 5.89 -14.79 8.17
CA GLN A 147 4.74 -15.52 8.69
C GLN A 147 3.50 -14.64 8.85
N SER A 148 3.27 -13.75 7.88
CA SER A 148 2.10 -12.89 7.89
C SER A 148 0.82 -13.72 7.87
N ARG A 149 -0.16 -13.31 8.69
CA ARG A 149 -1.50 -13.92 8.71
C ARG A 149 -2.43 -13.31 7.65
N TYR A 150 -2.00 -12.23 7.01
CA TYR A 150 -2.79 -11.51 6.02
C TYR A 150 -2.59 -12.10 4.63
N LEU A 151 -3.69 -12.20 3.90
CA LEU A 151 -3.66 -12.54 2.48
C LEU A 151 -3.28 -11.30 1.67
N LEU A 152 -2.34 -11.47 0.75
CA LEU A 152 -1.98 -10.40 -0.19
C LEU A 152 -3.15 -10.16 -1.16
N PRO A 153 -3.49 -8.90 -1.46
CA PRO A 153 -4.52 -8.61 -2.45
C PRO A 153 -4.10 -9.01 -3.86
N SER A 154 -5.10 -9.39 -4.66
CA SER A 154 -5.02 -9.29 -6.11
C SER A 154 -5.15 -7.82 -6.53
N ASP A 155 -4.68 -7.49 -7.73
CA ASP A 155 -4.74 -6.14 -8.30
C ASP A 155 -6.12 -5.49 -8.20
N THR A 156 -7.17 -6.22 -8.57
CA THR A 156 -8.58 -5.82 -8.47
C THR A 156 -9.03 -5.56 -7.04
N THR A 157 -8.61 -6.40 -6.09
CA THR A 157 -9.00 -6.29 -4.69
C THR A 157 -8.40 -5.04 -4.03
N ALA A 158 -7.17 -4.67 -4.39
CA ALA A 158 -6.52 -3.47 -3.88
C ALA A 158 -7.24 -2.20 -4.37
N ILE A 159 -7.63 -2.17 -5.64
CA ILE A 159 -8.37 -1.06 -6.24
C ILE A 159 -9.77 -0.94 -5.63
N ASP A 160 -10.51 -2.03 -5.57
CA ASP A 160 -11.88 -2.05 -5.07
C ASP A 160 -11.97 -1.61 -3.60
N SER A 161 -11.06 -2.10 -2.75
CA SER A 161 -11.00 -1.70 -1.33
C SER A 161 -10.80 -0.19 -1.20
N TRP A 162 -9.89 0.38 -1.99
CA TRP A 162 -9.57 1.80 -1.94
C TRP A 162 -10.70 2.69 -2.47
N VAL A 163 -11.36 2.28 -3.56
CA VAL A 163 -12.49 3.01 -4.16
C VAL A 163 -13.71 2.99 -3.24
N LEU A 164 -13.98 1.88 -2.55
CA LEU A 164 -15.16 1.74 -1.66
C LEU A 164 -15.08 2.61 -0.41
N GLU A 165 -13.88 2.82 0.14
CA GLU A 165 -13.67 3.65 1.33
C GLU A 165 -13.76 5.15 1.05
N ARG A 166 -13.38 5.57 -0.16
CA ARG A 166 -13.47 6.98 -0.55
C ARG A 166 -14.82 7.24 -1.18
N GLU A 167 -15.70 7.88 -0.41
CA GLU A 167 -17.06 8.21 -0.85
C GLU A 167 -17.09 9.03 -2.15
N GLU A 168 -16.07 9.87 -2.36
CA GLU A 168 -15.85 10.65 -3.59
C GLU A 168 -15.55 9.80 -4.83
N LEU A 169 -15.00 8.59 -4.65
CA LEU A 169 -14.58 7.70 -5.73
C LEU A 169 -15.58 6.58 -6.01
N ARG A 170 -16.54 6.35 -5.11
CA ARG A 170 -17.63 5.38 -5.32
C ARG A 170 -18.36 5.53 -6.67
N PRO A 171 -18.56 6.73 -7.25
CA PRO A 171 -19.16 6.86 -8.58
C PRO A 171 -18.32 6.23 -9.71
N LEU A 172 -17.02 6.04 -9.50
CA LEU A 172 -16.10 5.44 -10.47
C LEU A 172 -16.03 3.91 -10.34
N PHE A 173 -16.70 3.33 -9.35
CA PHE A 173 -16.74 1.88 -9.17
C PHE A 173 -17.54 1.23 -10.30
N LEU A 174 -16.86 0.45 -11.14
CA LEU A 174 -17.47 -0.32 -12.21
C LEU A 174 -17.84 -1.71 -11.70
N LYS A 175 -19.11 -2.08 -11.84
CA LYS A 175 -19.57 -3.44 -11.56
C LYS A 175 -19.12 -4.38 -12.67
N ASN A 176 -19.15 -5.68 -12.42
CA ASN A 176 -18.87 -6.69 -13.45
C ASN A 176 -19.75 -6.50 -14.70
N SER A 177 -21.02 -6.12 -14.53
CA SER A 177 -21.92 -5.80 -15.65
C SER A 177 -21.44 -4.61 -16.49
N ASP A 178 -20.79 -3.63 -15.85
CA ASP A 178 -20.26 -2.44 -16.53
C ASP A 178 -18.99 -2.81 -17.30
N TRP A 179 -18.17 -3.71 -16.77
CA TRP A 179 -17.02 -4.29 -17.48
C TRP A 179 -17.43 -5.12 -18.69
N GLU A 180 -18.46 -5.96 -18.55
CA GLU A 180 -19.04 -6.71 -19.68
C GLU A 180 -19.58 -5.77 -20.77
N LEU A 181 -20.23 -4.68 -20.35
CA LEU A 181 -20.68 -3.63 -21.27
C LEU A 181 -19.51 -2.96 -21.99
N LEU A 182 -18.43 -2.63 -21.27
CA LEU A 182 -17.22 -2.02 -21.85
C LEU A 182 -16.55 -2.96 -22.85
N GLU A 183 -16.46 -4.26 -22.55
CA GLU A 183 -15.91 -5.26 -23.48
C GLU A 183 -16.78 -5.39 -24.74
N ALA A 184 -18.10 -5.39 -24.58
CA ALA A 184 -19.04 -5.36 -25.71
C ALA A 184 -18.83 -4.10 -26.58
N LEU A 185 -18.64 -2.94 -25.96
CA LEU A 185 -18.36 -1.68 -26.67
C LEU A 185 -17.01 -1.71 -27.38
N ASP A 186 -15.95 -2.23 -26.77
CA ASP A 186 -14.65 -2.38 -27.42
C ASP A 186 -14.77 -3.25 -28.68
N ASN A 187 -15.45 -4.39 -28.58
CA ASN A 187 -15.66 -5.30 -29.71
C ASN A 187 -16.41 -4.64 -30.87
N VAL A 188 -17.38 -3.76 -30.58
CA VAL A 188 -18.10 -2.99 -31.60
C VAL A 188 -17.22 -1.90 -32.23
N LEU A 189 -16.44 -1.18 -31.42
CA LEU A 189 -15.67 0.00 -31.86
C LEU A 189 -14.30 -0.34 -32.48
N LYS A 190 -13.74 -1.50 -32.16
CA LYS A 190 -12.38 -1.92 -32.58
C LYS A 190 -12.12 -1.81 -34.08
N PRO A 191 -13.05 -2.19 -34.99
CA PRO A 191 -12.89 -1.95 -36.41
C PRO A 191 -12.70 -0.48 -36.78
N PHE A 192 -13.46 0.43 -36.17
CA PHE A 192 -13.39 1.87 -36.43
C PHE A 192 -12.03 2.43 -36.01
N THR A 193 -11.57 2.07 -34.82
CA THR A 193 -10.25 2.48 -34.30
C THR A 193 -9.12 1.99 -35.21
N ARG A 194 -9.17 0.72 -35.61
CA ARG A 194 -8.15 0.12 -36.50
C ARG A 194 -8.12 0.81 -37.86
N LEU A 195 -9.29 1.03 -38.45
CA LEU A 195 -9.42 1.66 -39.75
C LEU A 195 -8.97 3.12 -39.75
N THR A 196 -9.37 3.88 -38.74
CA THR A 196 -8.95 5.28 -38.57
C THR A 196 -7.44 5.38 -38.40
N LEU A 197 -6.85 4.50 -37.59
CA LEU A 197 -5.40 4.43 -37.41
C LEU A 197 -4.66 4.06 -38.70
N GLN A 198 -5.21 3.14 -39.49
CA GLN A 198 -4.64 2.75 -40.78
C GLN A 198 -4.67 3.92 -41.77
N MET A 199 -5.78 4.65 -41.84
CA MET A 199 -5.91 5.84 -42.69
C MET A 199 -4.92 6.93 -42.28
N SER A 200 -4.82 7.22 -40.98
CA SER A 200 -3.96 8.29 -40.48
C SER A 200 -2.47 8.02 -40.69
N ARG A 201 -2.08 6.76 -40.84
CA ARG A 201 -0.70 6.32 -41.06
C ARG A 201 -0.39 5.99 -42.52
N SER A 202 -1.39 6.01 -43.40
CA SER A 202 -1.18 5.67 -44.81
C SER A 202 -0.30 6.70 -45.50
N ARG A 203 0.71 6.23 -46.22
CA ARG A 203 1.55 7.05 -47.11
C ARG A 203 1.04 7.04 -48.56
N THR A 204 -0.06 6.32 -48.82
CA THR A 204 -0.66 6.18 -50.15
C THR A 204 -2.03 6.89 -50.18
N PRO A 205 -2.50 7.31 -51.38
CA PRO A 205 -3.82 7.89 -51.54
C PRO A 205 -4.88 6.95 -50.96
N THR A 206 -5.66 7.45 -50.00
CA THR A 206 -6.62 6.66 -49.23
C THR A 206 -7.99 6.55 -49.90
N LEU A 207 -8.25 7.36 -50.93
CA LEU A 207 -9.53 7.43 -51.63
C LEU A 207 -10.04 6.06 -52.13
N PRO A 208 -9.22 5.19 -52.77
CA PRO A 208 -9.68 3.88 -53.23
C PRO A 208 -10.12 2.93 -52.10
N TRP A 209 -9.66 3.19 -50.88
CA TRP A 209 -9.91 2.33 -49.71
C TRP A 209 -11.16 2.75 -48.92
N VAL A 210 -11.69 3.95 -49.17
CA VAL A 210 -12.85 4.48 -48.44
C VAL A 210 -14.04 3.54 -48.55
N LEU A 211 -14.49 3.20 -49.77
CA LEU A 211 -15.66 2.35 -49.96
C LEU A 211 -15.50 0.93 -49.36
N PRO A 212 -14.38 0.20 -49.59
CA PRO A 212 -14.14 -1.08 -48.92
C PRO A 212 -14.19 -0.98 -47.38
N MET A 213 -13.69 0.11 -46.81
CA MET A 213 -13.70 0.33 -45.37
C MET A 213 -15.10 0.57 -44.83
N TYR A 214 -15.90 1.40 -45.50
CA TYR A 214 -17.31 1.60 -45.14
C TYR A 214 -18.09 0.28 -45.18
N GLU A 215 -17.89 -0.53 -46.23
CA GLU A 215 -18.52 -1.86 -46.32
C GLU A 215 -18.08 -2.80 -45.21
N TYR A 216 -16.79 -2.78 -44.84
CA TYR A 216 -16.29 -3.57 -43.72
C TYR A 216 -16.93 -3.16 -42.39
N MET A 217 -16.97 -1.85 -42.08
CA MET A 217 -17.62 -1.33 -40.87
C MET A 217 -19.10 -1.67 -40.84
N ARG A 218 -19.80 -1.52 -41.97
CA ARG A 218 -21.22 -1.86 -42.09
C ARG A 218 -21.49 -3.34 -41.81
N LYS A 219 -20.71 -4.24 -42.44
CA LYS A 219 -20.85 -5.69 -42.23
C LYS A 219 -20.61 -6.05 -40.77
N HIS A 220 -19.63 -5.43 -40.12
CA HIS A 220 -19.37 -5.63 -38.70
C HIS A 220 -20.54 -5.16 -37.82
N LEU A 221 -21.04 -3.93 -38.03
CA LEU A 221 -22.19 -3.43 -37.28
C LEU A 221 -23.43 -4.30 -37.44
N LYS A 222 -23.76 -4.73 -38.67
CA LYS A 222 -24.88 -5.66 -38.92
C LYS A 222 -24.68 -7.00 -38.23
N LYS A 223 -23.44 -7.49 -38.14
CA LYS A 223 -23.14 -8.72 -37.39
C LYS A 223 -23.41 -8.52 -35.89
N CYS A 224 -22.93 -7.42 -35.32
CA CYS A 224 -23.15 -7.09 -33.90
C CYS A 224 -24.65 -6.84 -33.59
N GLN A 225 -25.38 -6.18 -34.48
CA GLN A 225 -26.81 -5.94 -34.32
C GLN A 225 -27.60 -7.25 -34.19
N ASN A 226 -27.22 -8.28 -34.96
CA ASN A 226 -27.86 -9.59 -34.95
C ASN A 226 -27.33 -10.53 -33.85
N ASP A 227 -26.36 -10.10 -33.05
CA ASP A 227 -25.78 -10.92 -32.00
C ASP A 227 -26.65 -10.90 -30.74
N ALA A 228 -27.34 -12.01 -30.48
CA ALA A 228 -28.22 -12.15 -29.33
C ALA A 228 -27.48 -12.08 -27.98
N THR A 229 -26.15 -12.30 -27.98
CA THR A 229 -25.32 -12.28 -26.77
C THR A 229 -25.01 -10.86 -26.29
N LEU A 230 -25.14 -9.86 -27.16
CA LEU A 230 -24.85 -8.47 -26.79
C LEU A 230 -25.99 -7.83 -25.99
N PRO A 231 -25.67 -6.92 -25.05
CA PRO A 231 -26.67 -6.15 -24.31
C PRO A 231 -27.60 -5.38 -25.26
N ALA A 232 -28.88 -5.30 -24.90
CA ALA A 232 -29.89 -4.62 -25.73
C ALA A 232 -29.53 -3.15 -26.03
N ALA A 233 -28.92 -2.45 -25.06
CA ALA A 233 -28.44 -1.08 -25.24
C ALA A 233 -27.34 -0.98 -26.31
N VAL A 234 -26.41 -1.94 -26.35
CA VAL A 234 -25.35 -2.00 -27.37
C VAL A 234 -25.95 -2.31 -28.73
N ARG A 235 -26.92 -3.23 -28.82
CA ARG A 235 -27.61 -3.50 -30.09
C ARG A 235 -28.33 -2.28 -30.65
N GLY A 236 -29.08 -1.57 -29.81
CA GLY A 236 -29.72 -0.31 -30.21
C GLY A 236 -28.71 0.75 -30.66
N ALA A 237 -27.56 0.85 -29.97
CA ALA A 237 -26.47 1.73 -30.39
C ALA A 237 -25.85 1.32 -31.72
N THR A 238 -25.69 0.01 -32.00
CA THR A 238 -25.18 -0.49 -33.29
C THR A 238 -26.15 -0.24 -34.44
N GLU A 239 -27.46 -0.25 -34.19
CA GLU A 239 -28.49 0.10 -35.16
C GLU A 239 -28.38 1.59 -35.53
N ALA A 240 -28.38 2.48 -34.53
CA ALA A 240 -28.18 3.91 -34.75
C ALA A 240 -26.84 4.23 -35.45
N ALA A 241 -25.77 3.50 -35.10
CA ALA A 241 -24.48 3.62 -35.78
C ALA A 241 -24.55 3.17 -37.24
N THR A 242 -25.34 2.14 -37.56
CA THR A 242 -25.53 1.66 -38.94
C THR A 242 -26.29 2.69 -39.77
N GLU A 243 -27.36 3.26 -39.24
CA GLU A 243 -28.11 4.32 -39.90
C GLU A 243 -27.22 5.53 -40.22
N LYS A 244 -26.42 5.97 -39.24
CA LYS A 244 -25.49 7.07 -39.43
C LYS A 244 -24.40 6.76 -40.45
N LEU A 245 -23.92 5.52 -40.48
CA LEU A 245 -22.93 5.09 -41.46
C LEU A 245 -23.50 5.10 -42.89
N GLU A 246 -24.74 4.67 -43.08
CA GLU A 246 -25.45 4.71 -44.37
C GLU A 246 -25.71 6.16 -44.82
N GLU A 247 -26.00 7.07 -43.89
CA GLU A 247 -26.13 8.50 -44.22
C GLU A 247 -24.83 9.04 -44.84
N TYR A 248 -23.68 8.75 -44.24
CA TYR A 248 -22.38 9.15 -44.80
C TYR A 248 -22.05 8.43 -46.11
N TYR A 249 -22.41 7.15 -46.21
CA TYR A 249 -22.19 6.37 -47.43
C TYR A 249 -22.96 6.95 -48.62
N SER A 250 -24.20 7.40 -48.41
CA SER A 250 -25.04 8.00 -49.46
C SER A 250 -24.52 9.35 -49.98
N LYS A 251 -23.66 10.03 -49.22
CA LYS A 251 -23.07 11.33 -49.55
C LYS A 251 -21.66 11.23 -50.15
N ALA A 252 -21.06 10.04 -50.14
CA ALA A 252 -19.70 9.76 -50.62
C ALA A 252 -19.69 9.39 -52.12
#